data_AF-A0A255DGS5-F1
#
_entry.id   AF-A0A255DGS5-F1
#
_cell.length_a   1.000
_cell.length_b   1.000
_cell.length_c   1.000
_cell.angle_alpha   90.00
_cell.angle_beta   90.00
_cell.angle_gamma   90.00
#
_symmetry.space_group_name_H-M   'P 1'
#
loop_
_entity.id
_entity.type
_entity.pdbx_description
1 polymer ?
#
loop_
_entity_poly.entity_id
_entity_poly.type
_entity_poly.pdbx_seq_one_letter_code
_entity_poly.pdbx_strand_id
1 'polypeptide(L)'
;MLGTVHVASEDAFESIDAMAAAAGFVGLPSDGGIVILNAVGEIMAASAGAQDILGLSLAQLRGRTSQDPRWAVVDELGQLVEGAHAPAAIALRTRTAVRGRILGVHRPRSDPAGYYAWVHVDAVPLVHASGPAPWAVVIAVRPVRGEQRQALELRASERLFRMIAEHSSDMVAWQLLPDTTFLWVSPAARTVLGVDPDFIIGTACIGLVHPDDRAGLAKSWCAAADVPPKPTVRMQHADGSYRWVEITAHVLPHLNRKPQQMITAYRDVSDRVIAERARDAAVRSFELAMSSSTIGVAWPRRNGTLGRVNPALSRILGRSVDELLGHSLREFAADDDWGLDDPLVIVQTESLGYHESERRFVRPDGTEVWCQYTVIGLRDESDAITNCLLQLQDITAQKTATAQLEQLAVTDPLTGLPNRTVLGDRLTRALDEARNTGTSVGVLFIDLDRFKDVNDTLGHDAGDGLLCEVGIRLTTVVRHTDTVVRLGGDEFVVVREQLSSATELDDLADRINDIFAAPFVINGNPLRVYASIGRVAAGGTFTADQLLSEADEAMYRAKRSGRPR
;
A
#
# COMPACT_ATOMS: atom_id res chain seq x y z
N MET A 1 -74.20 2.29 -9.37
CA MET A 1 -74.44 0.92 -8.91
C MET A 1 -73.14 0.13 -9.02
N LEU A 2 -72.35 0.10 -7.95
CA LEU A 2 -71.30 -0.90 -7.77
C LEU A 2 -71.44 -1.36 -6.33
N GLY A 3 -71.87 -2.61 -6.19
CA GLY A 3 -72.42 -3.18 -4.97
C GLY A 3 -71.40 -3.23 -3.84
N THR A 4 -71.78 -2.66 -2.72
CA THR A 4 -71.35 -3.07 -1.38
C THR A 4 -71.50 -4.58 -1.26
N VAL A 5 -70.39 -5.31 -1.31
CA VAL A 5 -70.35 -6.70 -0.84
C VAL A 5 -70.58 -6.62 0.67
N HIS A 6 -71.79 -7.01 1.08
CA HIS A 6 -72.08 -7.33 2.46
C HIS A 6 -71.07 -8.39 2.91
N VAL A 7 -70.14 -7.98 3.77
CA VAL A 7 -69.38 -8.89 4.63
C VAL A 7 -70.45 -9.65 5.42
N ALA A 8 -70.57 -10.94 5.14
CA ALA A 8 -71.39 -11.84 5.95
C ALA A 8 -70.98 -11.64 7.41
N SER A 9 -71.99 -11.40 8.24
CA SER A 9 -71.90 -11.23 9.68
C SER A 9 -70.88 -12.18 10.31
N GLU A 10 -70.10 -11.65 11.25
CA GLU A 10 -69.46 -12.41 12.31
C GLU A 10 -70.46 -13.46 12.84
N ASP A 11 -70.35 -14.70 12.35
CA ASP A 11 -70.99 -15.84 12.99
C ASP A 11 -70.55 -15.81 14.45
N ALA A 12 -71.53 -15.69 15.33
CA ALA A 12 -71.33 -15.47 16.76
C ALA A 12 -70.23 -16.42 17.26
N PHE A 13 -69.15 -15.84 17.80
CA PHE A 13 -68.12 -16.63 18.48
C PHE A 13 -68.80 -17.38 19.63
N GLU A 14 -69.18 -18.63 19.37
CA GLU A 14 -69.71 -19.52 20.39
C GLU A 14 -68.66 -19.65 21.50
N SER A 15 -69.09 -19.84 22.75
CA SER A 15 -68.15 -19.94 23.87
C SER A 15 -67.12 -21.05 23.61
N ILE A 16 -65.92 -20.93 24.22
CA ILE A 16 -64.86 -21.95 24.10
C ILE A 16 -65.41 -23.36 24.39
N ASP A 17 -66.32 -23.48 25.36
CA ASP A 17 -66.95 -24.74 25.75
C ASP A 17 -67.90 -25.29 24.67
N ALA A 18 -68.66 -24.42 23.99
CA ALA A 18 -69.55 -24.81 22.90
C ALA A 18 -68.75 -25.30 21.68
N MET A 19 -67.69 -24.59 21.30
CA MET A 19 -66.80 -25.00 20.23
C MET A 19 -66.04 -26.29 20.57
N ALA A 20 -65.60 -26.44 21.82
CA ALA A 20 -64.98 -27.68 22.31
C ALA A 20 -65.95 -28.87 22.23
N ALA A 21 -67.21 -28.69 22.66
CA ALA A 21 -68.25 -29.70 22.56
C ALA A 21 -68.55 -30.07 21.09
N ALA A 22 -68.63 -29.10 20.19
CA ALA A 22 -68.82 -29.31 18.75
C ALA A 22 -67.65 -30.11 18.12
N ALA A 23 -66.43 -29.92 18.63
CA ALA A 23 -65.25 -30.72 18.24
C ALA A 23 -65.20 -32.10 18.93
N GLY A 24 -66.19 -32.46 19.74
CA GLY A 24 -66.27 -33.72 20.46
C GLY A 24 -65.38 -33.79 21.71
N PHE A 25 -64.91 -32.65 22.21
CA PHE A 25 -64.18 -32.54 23.48
C PHE A 25 -65.15 -32.24 24.62
N VAL A 26 -65.95 -33.24 25.01
CA VAL A 26 -66.90 -33.14 26.14
C VAL A 26 -66.24 -33.74 27.39
N GLY A 27 -66.16 -32.97 28.49
CA GLY A 27 -65.61 -33.47 29.75
C GLY A 27 -64.08 -33.61 29.73
N LEU A 28 -63.36 -32.62 29.20
CA LEU A 28 -61.91 -32.56 29.32
C LEU A 28 -61.51 -32.67 30.80
N PRO A 29 -60.44 -33.42 31.12
CA PRO A 29 -59.96 -33.50 32.50
C PRO A 29 -59.60 -32.10 33.00
N SER A 30 -59.76 -31.87 34.31
CA SER A 30 -59.57 -30.55 34.94
C SER A 30 -58.20 -29.91 34.72
N ASP A 31 -57.21 -30.69 34.26
CA ASP A 31 -55.86 -30.26 33.94
C ASP A 31 -55.57 -30.13 32.44
N GLY A 32 -56.59 -30.20 31.59
CA GLY A 32 -56.50 -29.94 30.14
C GLY A 32 -56.85 -28.50 29.77
N GLY A 33 -56.53 -28.12 28.53
CA GLY A 33 -56.83 -26.80 27.97
C GLY A 33 -57.29 -26.87 26.53
N ILE A 34 -58.05 -25.87 26.10
CA ILE A 34 -58.48 -25.64 24.72
C ILE A 34 -57.82 -24.39 24.13
N VAL A 35 -57.37 -24.49 22.88
CA VAL A 35 -56.94 -23.38 22.03
C VAL A 35 -57.72 -23.46 20.71
N ILE A 36 -58.25 -22.33 20.23
CA ILE A 36 -59.07 -22.27 19.02
C ILE A 36 -58.35 -21.43 17.97
N LEU A 37 -58.21 -21.96 16.77
CA LEU A 37 -57.60 -21.29 15.62
C LEU A 37 -58.64 -21.04 14.53
N ASN A 38 -58.54 -19.93 13.81
CA ASN A 38 -59.36 -19.64 12.63
C ASN A 38 -58.90 -20.48 11.41
N ALA A 39 -59.62 -20.36 10.29
CA ALA A 39 -59.33 -21.04 9.02
C ALA A 39 -57.92 -20.76 8.44
N VAL A 40 -57.29 -19.65 8.85
CA VAL A 40 -55.95 -19.22 8.42
C VAL A 40 -54.88 -19.69 9.41
N GLY A 41 -55.27 -20.31 10.54
CA GLY A 41 -54.38 -20.85 11.56
C GLY A 41 -53.96 -19.87 12.65
N GLU A 42 -54.67 -18.75 12.81
CA GLU A 42 -54.43 -17.78 13.88
C GLU A 42 -55.26 -18.11 15.12
N ILE A 43 -54.64 -18.03 16.30
CA ILE A 43 -55.30 -18.29 17.57
C ILE A 43 -56.32 -17.19 17.87
N MET A 44 -57.58 -17.56 17.99
CA MET A 44 -58.69 -16.68 18.33
C MET A 44 -58.93 -16.64 19.83
N ALA A 45 -58.84 -17.80 20.50
CA ALA A 45 -59.12 -17.96 21.92
C ALA A 45 -58.30 -19.09 22.56
N ALA A 46 -58.12 -19.00 23.87
CA ALA A 46 -57.48 -20.02 24.68
C ALA A 46 -58.12 -20.05 26.07
N SER A 47 -58.50 -21.23 26.54
CA SER A 47 -59.00 -21.47 27.91
C SER A 47 -57.94 -21.12 28.96
N ALA A 48 -58.37 -20.91 30.22
CA ALA A 48 -57.45 -20.68 31.34
C ALA A 48 -56.45 -21.85 31.50
N GLY A 49 -56.93 -23.10 31.44
CA GLY A 49 -56.07 -24.29 31.50
C GLY A 49 -55.01 -24.32 30.38
N ALA A 50 -55.35 -23.90 29.17
CA ALA A 50 -54.37 -23.81 28.08
C ALA A 50 -53.32 -22.72 28.32
N GLN A 51 -53.72 -21.56 28.86
CA GLN A 51 -52.80 -20.48 29.22
C GLN A 51 -51.82 -20.92 30.31
N ASP A 52 -52.31 -21.63 31.33
CA ASP A 52 -51.49 -22.17 32.43
C ASP A 52 -50.52 -23.25 31.95
N ILE A 53 -50.98 -24.19 31.11
CA ILE A 53 -50.15 -25.26 30.55
C ILE A 53 -49.05 -24.70 29.64
N LEU A 54 -49.36 -23.68 28.83
CA LEU A 54 -48.39 -23.11 27.90
C LEU A 54 -47.50 -22.05 28.57
N GLY A 55 -47.92 -21.48 29.71
CA GLY A 55 -47.23 -20.36 30.36
C GLY A 55 -47.36 -19.06 29.56
N LEU A 56 -48.42 -18.91 28.77
CA LEU A 56 -48.65 -17.78 27.86
C LEU A 56 -50.05 -17.23 28.07
N SER A 57 -50.17 -15.92 28.25
CA SER A 57 -51.47 -15.26 28.37
C SER A 57 -52.20 -15.20 27.02
N LEU A 58 -53.53 -15.12 27.04
CA LEU A 58 -54.33 -14.97 25.83
C LEU A 58 -53.90 -13.74 25.00
N ALA A 59 -53.48 -12.66 25.65
CA ALA A 59 -52.98 -11.47 24.96
C ALA A 59 -51.69 -11.75 24.16
N GLN A 60 -50.86 -12.70 24.60
CA GLN A 60 -49.65 -13.12 23.89
C GLN A 60 -49.98 -14.07 22.75
N LEU A 61 -50.99 -14.94 22.92
CA LEU A 61 -51.38 -15.96 21.95
C LEU A 61 -52.29 -15.43 20.83
N ARG A 62 -53.21 -14.51 21.13
CA ARG A 62 -54.27 -14.09 20.20
C ARG A 62 -53.71 -13.41 18.95
N GLY A 63 -54.27 -13.77 17.79
CA GLY A 63 -53.87 -13.25 16.47
C GLY A 63 -52.50 -13.76 15.99
N ARG A 64 -51.98 -14.80 16.64
CA ARG A 64 -50.69 -15.42 16.30
C ARG A 64 -50.93 -16.85 15.85
N THR A 65 -50.03 -17.36 15.02
CA THR A 65 -50.10 -18.73 14.53
C THR A 65 -49.27 -19.65 15.44
N SER A 66 -49.51 -20.95 15.31
CA SER A 66 -48.65 -21.99 15.91
C SER A 66 -47.23 -22.01 15.35
N GLN A 67 -46.90 -21.14 14.39
CA GLN A 67 -45.60 -21.00 13.73
C GLN A 67 -44.78 -19.82 14.25
N ASP A 68 -45.29 -19.05 15.22
CA ASP A 68 -44.55 -17.92 15.78
C ASP A 68 -43.25 -18.42 16.47
N PRO A 69 -42.07 -17.89 16.09
CA PRO A 69 -40.79 -18.41 16.56
C PRO A 69 -40.57 -18.24 18.08
N ARG A 70 -41.37 -17.39 18.75
CA ARG A 70 -41.27 -17.17 20.21
C ARG A 70 -41.67 -18.40 21.03
N TRP A 71 -42.49 -19.28 20.48
CA TRP A 71 -42.92 -20.55 21.09
C TRP A 71 -42.71 -21.71 20.13
N ALA A 72 -41.53 -21.73 19.48
CA ALA A 72 -41.09 -22.81 18.61
C ALA A 72 -41.50 -24.18 19.16
N VAL A 73 -42.17 -24.96 18.30
CA VAL A 73 -42.75 -26.24 18.67
C VAL A 73 -41.82 -27.35 18.22
N VAL A 74 -41.48 -28.26 19.12
CA VAL A 74 -40.73 -29.47 18.81
C VAL A 74 -41.58 -30.73 18.94
N ASP A 75 -41.23 -31.78 18.22
CA ASP A 75 -41.84 -33.11 18.37
C ASP A 75 -41.19 -33.92 19.51
N GLU A 76 -41.64 -35.16 19.70
CA GLU A 76 -41.11 -36.09 20.71
C GLU A 76 -39.62 -36.46 20.54
N LEU A 77 -39.05 -36.18 19.37
CA LEU A 77 -37.63 -36.36 19.04
C LEU A 77 -36.84 -35.05 19.17
N GLY A 78 -37.47 -33.98 19.65
CA GLY A 78 -36.90 -32.64 19.78
C GLY A 78 -36.70 -31.92 18.44
N GLN A 79 -37.31 -32.39 17.34
CA GLN A 79 -37.23 -31.75 16.03
C GLN A 79 -38.19 -30.58 15.94
N LEU A 80 -37.75 -29.47 15.37
CA LEU A 80 -38.64 -28.36 15.07
C LEU A 80 -39.76 -28.83 14.14
N VAL A 81 -41.00 -28.64 14.56
CA VAL A 81 -42.18 -28.94 13.76
C VAL A 81 -42.44 -27.77 12.83
N GLU A 82 -42.20 -27.98 11.54
CA GLU A 82 -42.52 -26.98 10.53
C GLU A 82 -44.02 -26.70 10.47
N GLY A 83 -44.37 -25.48 10.06
CA GLY A 83 -45.75 -25.01 10.07
C GLY A 83 -46.75 -25.87 9.30
N ALA A 84 -46.34 -26.51 8.21
CA ALA A 84 -47.19 -27.41 7.41
C ALA A 84 -47.42 -28.79 8.06
N HIS A 85 -46.62 -29.12 9.07
CA HIS A 85 -46.65 -30.38 9.84
C HIS A 85 -47.23 -30.19 11.25
N ALA A 86 -47.56 -28.96 11.64
CA ALA A 86 -48.28 -28.70 12.88
C ALA A 86 -49.67 -29.37 12.86
N PRO A 87 -50.14 -29.98 13.97
CA PRO A 87 -51.42 -30.70 13.99
C PRO A 87 -52.62 -29.88 13.51
N ALA A 88 -52.67 -28.60 13.84
CA ALA A 88 -53.74 -27.71 13.38
C ALA A 88 -53.70 -27.44 11.86
N ALA A 89 -52.51 -27.26 11.30
CA ALA A 89 -52.35 -27.08 9.86
C ALA A 89 -52.68 -28.35 9.07
N ILE A 90 -52.28 -29.52 9.60
CA ILE A 90 -52.68 -30.82 9.04
C ILE A 90 -54.20 -30.97 9.10
N ALA A 91 -54.84 -30.68 10.23
CA ALA A 91 -56.28 -30.78 10.40
C ALA A 91 -57.05 -29.85 9.46
N LEU A 92 -56.64 -28.58 9.31
CA LEU A 92 -57.23 -27.65 8.34
C LEU A 92 -57.10 -28.14 6.90
N ARG A 93 -55.91 -28.60 6.50
CA ARG A 93 -55.61 -29.02 5.12
C ARG A 93 -56.30 -30.33 4.75
N THR A 94 -56.20 -31.35 5.61
CA THR A 94 -56.70 -32.70 5.35
C THR A 94 -58.16 -32.87 5.73
N ARG A 95 -58.72 -31.94 6.51
CA ARG A 95 -60.10 -31.96 7.02
C ARG A 95 -60.38 -33.17 7.91
N THR A 96 -59.34 -33.80 8.46
CA THR A 96 -59.44 -34.92 9.38
C THR A 96 -58.85 -34.54 10.74
N ALA A 97 -59.39 -35.14 11.80
CA ALA A 97 -58.85 -34.95 13.14
C ALA A 97 -57.45 -35.55 13.26
N VAL A 98 -56.51 -34.80 13.81
CA VAL A 98 -55.17 -35.27 14.18
C VAL A 98 -55.17 -35.51 15.68
N ARG A 99 -54.94 -36.75 16.11
CA ARG A 99 -55.01 -37.11 17.54
C ARG A 99 -53.72 -37.76 18.03
N GLY A 100 -53.46 -37.63 19.33
CA GLY A 100 -52.40 -38.33 20.05
C GLY A 100 -50.99 -37.83 19.82
N ARG A 101 -50.80 -36.60 19.31
CA ARG A 101 -49.45 -36.05 19.07
C ARG A 101 -48.85 -35.55 20.38
N ILE A 102 -47.55 -35.76 20.58
CA ILE A 102 -46.79 -35.16 21.68
C ILE A 102 -45.95 -34.04 21.10
N LEU A 103 -46.05 -32.85 21.68
CA LEU A 103 -45.29 -31.67 21.27
C LEU A 103 -44.67 -30.98 22.49
N GLY A 104 -43.48 -30.42 22.31
CA GLY A 104 -42.84 -29.51 23.26
C GLY A 104 -43.00 -28.08 22.77
N VAL A 105 -43.72 -27.23 23.51
CA VAL A 105 -43.87 -25.80 23.17
C VAL A 105 -42.85 -24.99 23.94
N HIS A 106 -41.96 -24.27 23.24
CA HIS A 106 -40.89 -23.49 23.89
C HIS A 106 -41.46 -22.42 24.82
N ARG A 107 -40.90 -22.34 26.04
CA ARG A 107 -41.24 -21.31 27.03
C ARG A 107 -40.12 -20.26 27.11
N PRO A 108 -40.37 -19.00 26.71
CA PRO A 108 -39.37 -17.95 26.88
C PRO A 108 -39.21 -17.58 28.37
N ARG A 109 -37.96 -17.70 28.86
CA ARG A 109 -37.43 -17.49 30.24
C ARG A 109 -37.24 -18.80 31.03
N SER A 110 -36.18 -18.80 31.85
CA SER A 110 -35.79 -19.87 32.77
C SER A 110 -36.83 -20.06 33.87
N ASP A 111 -37.88 -20.81 33.57
CA ASP A 111 -38.81 -21.40 34.52
C ASP A 111 -38.15 -22.64 35.17
N PRO A 112 -38.21 -22.85 36.50
CA PRO A 112 -37.81 -24.13 37.11
C PRO A 112 -38.56 -25.35 36.54
N ALA A 113 -39.66 -25.15 35.82
CA ALA A 113 -40.35 -26.18 35.07
C ALA A 113 -39.70 -26.54 33.72
N GLY A 114 -38.61 -25.89 33.31
CA GLY A 114 -37.84 -26.30 32.13
C GLY A 114 -38.13 -25.53 30.84
N TYR A 115 -37.41 -25.91 29.76
CA TYR A 115 -37.38 -25.16 28.48
C TYR A 115 -38.62 -25.36 27.60
N TYR A 116 -39.39 -26.44 27.82
CA TYR A 116 -40.56 -26.80 27.01
C TYR A 116 -41.77 -27.16 27.89
N ALA A 117 -42.95 -26.70 27.47
CA ALA A 117 -44.22 -27.28 27.89
C ALA A 117 -44.52 -28.52 27.03
N TRP A 118 -44.30 -29.72 27.57
CA TRP A 118 -44.66 -30.96 26.89
C TRP A 118 -46.16 -31.24 27.01
N VAL A 119 -46.84 -31.36 25.88
CA VAL A 119 -48.29 -31.53 25.80
C VAL A 119 -48.69 -32.63 24.82
N HIS A 120 -49.71 -33.39 25.18
CA HIS A 120 -50.53 -34.14 24.22
C HIS A 120 -51.45 -33.18 23.49
N VAL A 121 -51.52 -33.30 22.17
CA VAL A 121 -52.24 -32.41 21.27
C VAL A 121 -53.18 -33.22 20.40
N ASP A 122 -54.48 -32.88 20.50
CA ASP A 122 -55.51 -33.32 19.56
C ASP A 122 -56.05 -32.08 18.84
N ALA A 123 -56.07 -32.10 17.50
CA ALA A 123 -56.57 -31.01 16.67
C ALA A 123 -57.75 -31.51 15.82
N VAL A 124 -58.91 -30.88 15.97
CA VAL A 124 -60.15 -31.26 15.28
C VAL A 124 -60.65 -30.07 14.45
N PRO A 125 -60.83 -30.22 13.13
CA PRO A 125 -61.38 -29.17 12.30
C PRO A 125 -62.90 -29.06 12.47
N LEU A 126 -63.41 -27.84 12.54
CA LEU A 126 -64.85 -27.54 12.52
C LEU A 126 -65.25 -27.08 11.12
N VAL A 127 -66.30 -27.70 10.58
CA VAL A 127 -66.87 -27.39 9.26
C VAL A 127 -68.27 -26.82 9.43
N HIS A 128 -68.66 -25.86 8.58
CA HIS A 128 -70.03 -25.36 8.57
C HIS A 128 -70.98 -26.40 7.94
N ALA A 129 -72.24 -26.41 8.36
CA ALA A 129 -73.27 -27.22 7.71
C ALA A 129 -73.49 -26.85 6.23
N SER A 130 -73.14 -25.61 5.84
CA SER A 130 -73.34 -25.03 4.51
C SER A 130 -72.19 -25.25 3.52
N GLY A 131 -71.07 -25.86 3.93
CA GLY A 131 -69.94 -26.08 3.01
C GLY A 131 -68.81 -26.97 3.56
N PRO A 132 -67.99 -27.58 2.69
CA PRO A 132 -67.03 -28.61 3.08
C PRO A 132 -65.68 -28.07 3.61
N ALA A 133 -65.52 -26.75 3.70
CA ALA A 133 -64.28 -26.12 4.15
C ALA A 133 -64.30 -25.90 5.67
N PRO A 134 -63.22 -26.22 6.40
CA PRO A 134 -63.16 -25.94 7.82
C PRO A 134 -62.98 -24.44 8.06
N TRP A 135 -63.73 -23.89 9.00
CA TRP A 135 -63.69 -22.47 9.36
C TRP A 135 -62.88 -22.21 10.64
N ALA A 136 -62.66 -23.25 11.45
CA ALA A 136 -61.83 -23.21 12.64
C ALA A 136 -61.21 -24.60 12.93
N VAL A 137 -60.18 -24.63 13.78
CA VAL A 137 -59.68 -25.85 14.42
C VAL A 137 -59.69 -25.67 15.93
N VAL A 138 -60.23 -26.66 16.62
CA VAL A 138 -60.15 -26.76 18.08
C VAL A 138 -58.99 -27.68 18.44
N ILE A 139 -58.08 -27.16 19.24
CA ILE A 139 -56.92 -27.88 19.76
C ILE A 139 -57.14 -28.16 21.24
N ALA A 140 -57.17 -29.42 21.62
CA ALA A 140 -57.08 -29.84 23.01
C ALA A 140 -55.62 -30.12 23.37
N VAL A 141 -55.15 -29.49 24.44
CA VAL A 141 -53.80 -29.68 25.01
C VAL A 141 -53.91 -30.28 26.40
N ARG A 142 -53.08 -31.29 26.70
CA ARG A 142 -52.96 -31.89 28.04
C ARG A 142 -51.50 -32.04 28.42
N PRO A 143 -51.10 -31.71 29.66
CA PRO A 143 -49.69 -31.78 30.06
C PRO A 143 -49.19 -33.23 30.09
N VAL A 144 -47.97 -33.45 29.58
CA VAL A 144 -47.22 -34.68 29.81
C VAL A 144 -46.56 -34.60 31.19
N ARG A 145 -46.64 -35.65 32.01
CA ARG A 145 -46.16 -35.66 33.39
C ARG A 145 -45.23 -36.84 33.69
N GLY A 146 -44.58 -36.79 34.85
CA GLY A 146 -43.78 -37.90 35.38
C GLY A 146 -42.56 -38.23 34.52
N GLU A 147 -42.19 -39.51 34.50
CA GLU A 147 -41.00 -40.03 33.79
C GLU A 147 -41.02 -39.71 32.29
N GLN A 148 -42.19 -39.73 31.65
CA GLN A 148 -42.30 -39.45 30.22
C GLN A 148 -41.88 -38.00 29.90
N ARG A 149 -42.27 -37.03 30.73
CA ARG A 149 -41.84 -35.64 30.58
C ARG A 149 -40.33 -35.50 30.75
N GLN A 150 -39.76 -36.12 31.78
CA GLN A 150 -38.33 -36.07 32.03
C GLN A 150 -37.53 -36.65 30.85
N ALA A 151 -37.99 -37.77 30.28
CA ALA A 151 -37.36 -38.39 29.11
C ALA A 151 -37.42 -37.49 27.86
N LEU A 152 -38.56 -36.85 27.60
CA LEU A 152 -38.72 -35.92 26.47
C LEU A 152 -37.85 -34.68 26.63
N GLU A 153 -37.82 -34.12 27.83
CA GLU A 153 -37.04 -32.93 28.15
C GLU A 153 -35.54 -33.19 28.06
N LEU A 154 -35.06 -34.34 28.56
CA LEU A 154 -33.69 -34.77 28.40
C LEU A 154 -33.31 -34.90 26.91
N ARG A 155 -34.13 -35.58 26.10
CA ARG A 155 -33.87 -35.74 24.66
C ARG A 155 -33.80 -34.42 23.91
N ALA A 156 -34.74 -33.50 24.16
CA ALA A 156 -34.75 -32.21 23.49
C ALA A 156 -33.58 -31.32 23.92
N SER A 157 -33.20 -31.37 25.19
CA SER A 157 -32.00 -30.68 25.68
C SER A 157 -30.73 -31.26 25.04
N GLU A 158 -30.55 -32.59 25.08
CA GLU A 158 -29.42 -33.28 24.45
C GLU A 158 -29.27 -32.94 22.96
N ARG A 159 -30.38 -32.89 22.23
CA ARG A 159 -30.37 -32.50 20.82
C ARG A 159 -29.96 -31.05 20.61
N LEU A 160 -30.52 -30.11 21.39
CA LEU A 160 -30.18 -28.69 21.28
C LEU A 160 -28.68 -28.47 21.58
N PHE A 161 -28.17 -29.08 22.65
CA PHE A 161 -26.74 -29.05 22.98
C PHE A 161 -25.89 -29.62 21.85
N ARG A 162 -26.29 -30.77 21.28
CA ARG A 162 -25.59 -31.38 20.14
C ARG A 162 -25.56 -30.47 18.92
N MET A 163 -26.67 -29.85 18.57
CA MET A 163 -26.75 -28.91 17.44
C MET A 163 -25.85 -27.69 17.63
N ILE A 164 -25.84 -27.10 18.82
CA ILE A 164 -24.96 -25.95 19.13
C ILE A 164 -23.48 -26.37 19.06
N ALA A 165 -23.15 -27.56 19.58
CA ALA A 165 -21.80 -28.10 19.51
C ALA A 165 -21.34 -28.42 18.08
N GLU A 166 -22.20 -29.03 17.26
CA GLU A 166 -21.89 -29.48 15.90
C GLU A 166 -21.81 -28.35 14.89
N HIS A 167 -22.60 -27.28 15.07
CA HIS A 167 -22.70 -26.17 14.11
C HIS A 167 -22.04 -24.86 14.57
N SER A 168 -21.39 -24.84 15.73
CA SER A 168 -20.56 -23.70 16.15
C SER A 168 -19.32 -23.59 15.24
N SER A 169 -19.02 -22.37 14.77
CA SER A 169 -17.76 -22.09 14.07
C SER A 169 -16.56 -22.07 15.01
N ASP A 170 -16.80 -21.69 16.27
CA ASP A 170 -15.77 -21.68 17.31
C ASP A 170 -15.67 -23.09 17.91
N MET A 171 -14.43 -23.55 18.16
CA MET A 171 -14.20 -24.79 18.87
C MET A 171 -14.50 -24.56 20.35
N VAL A 172 -15.42 -25.33 20.91
CA VAL A 172 -15.76 -25.28 22.33
C VAL A 172 -15.16 -26.50 23.00
N ALA A 173 -14.53 -26.30 24.14
CA ALA A 173 -13.98 -27.40 24.92
C ALA A 173 -14.34 -27.29 26.39
N TRP A 174 -14.52 -28.46 27.01
CA TRP A 174 -14.60 -28.63 28.45
C TRP A 174 -13.27 -29.17 28.94
N GLN A 175 -12.68 -28.49 29.93
CA GLN A 175 -11.32 -28.77 30.37
C GLN A 175 -11.17 -28.79 31.88
N LEU A 176 -10.12 -29.46 32.35
CA LEU A 176 -9.62 -29.35 33.72
C LEU A 176 -8.77 -28.09 33.85
N LEU A 177 -9.05 -27.24 34.84
CA LEU A 177 -8.32 -26.00 35.06
C LEU A 177 -6.84 -26.20 35.51
N PRO A 178 -6.47 -27.22 36.31
CA PRO A 178 -5.09 -27.37 36.79
C PRO A 178 -4.04 -27.59 35.68
N ASP A 179 -4.40 -28.22 34.57
CA ASP A 179 -3.49 -28.62 33.51
C ASP A 179 -4.04 -28.36 32.10
N THR A 180 -5.25 -27.81 31.97
CA THR A 180 -5.96 -27.55 30.71
C THR A 180 -6.23 -28.80 29.88
N THR A 181 -6.34 -29.95 30.55
CA THR A 181 -6.64 -31.21 29.88
C THR A 181 -8.06 -31.20 29.31
N PHE A 182 -8.18 -31.52 28.01
CA PHE A 182 -9.45 -31.65 27.32
C PHE A 182 -10.25 -32.85 27.84
N LEU A 183 -11.44 -32.59 28.37
CA LEU A 183 -12.42 -33.60 28.77
C LEU A 183 -13.43 -33.87 27.66
N TRP A 184 -13.77 -32.83 26.90
CA TRP A 184 -14.63 -32.90 25.73
C TRP A 184 -14.29 -31.73 24.80
N VAL A 185 -14.38 -31.96 23.48
CA VAL A 185 -14.15 -30.94 22.46
C VAL A 185 -15.23 -31.04 21.39
N SER A 186 -15.73 -29.89 20.92
CA SER A 186 -16.74 -29.86 19.88
C SER A 186 -16.17 -30.28 18.51
N PRO A 187 -17.01 -30.80 17.59
CA PRO A 187 -16.59 -31.18 16.23
C PRO A 187 -15.88 -30.08 15.43
N ALA A 188 -16.10 -28.81 15.79
CA ALA A 188 -15.41 -27.66 15.21
C ALA A 188 -13.89 -27.68 15.39
N ALA A 189 -13.33 -28.56 16.25
CA ALA A 189 -11.88 -28.83 16.30
C ALA A 189 -11.30 -29.23 14.93
N ARG A 190 -12.09 -29.92 14.09
CA ARG A 190 -11.69 -30.28 12.72
C ARG A 190 -11.48 -29.07 11.83
N THR A 191 -12.25 -28.01 12.05
CA THR A 191 -12.16 -26.76 11.29
C THR A 191 -11.07 -25.85 11.85
N VAL A 192 -11.01 -25.69 13.18
CA VAL A 192 -10.08 -24.74 13.83
C VAL A 192 -8.64 -25.28 13.89
N LEU A 193 -8.48 -26.57 14.22
CA LEU A 193 -7.16 -27.19 14.43
C LEU A 193 -6.87 -28.33 13.44
N GLY A 194 -7.80 -28.70 12.56
CA GLY A 194 -7.60 -29.79 11.60
C GLY A 194 -7.61 -31.18 12.23
N VAL A 195 -7.89 -31.28 13.53
CA VAL A 195 -7.79 -32.53 14.31
C VAL A 195 -9.18 -33.11 14.58
N ASP A 196 -9.24 -34.44 14.63
CA ASP A 196 -10.41 -35.10 15.21
C ASP A 196 -10.47 -34.81 16.72
N PRO A 197 -11.63 -34.38 17.27
CA PRO A 197 -11.81 -34.19 18.71
C PRO A 197 -11.31 -35.37 19.55
N ASP A 198 -11.54 -36.60 19.10
CA ASP A 198 -11.21 -37.81 19.88
C ASP A 198 -9.70 -37.99 20.09
N PHE A 199 -8.86 -37.43 19.21
CA PHE A 199 -7.40 -37.53 19.35
C PHE A 199 -6.79 -36.54 20.35
N ILE A 200 -7.51 -35.46 20.67
CA ILE A 200 -7.02 -34.42 21.59
C ILE A 200 -7.65 -34.50 22.98
N ILE A 201 -8.73 -35.26 23.15
CA ILE A 201 -9.27 -35.59 24.47
C ILE A 201 -8.19 -36.28 25.32
N GLY A 202 -8.03 -35.85 26.57
CA GLY A 202 -7.00 -36.34 27.49
C GLY A 202 -5.64 -35.65 27.35
N THR A 203 -5.46 -34.78 26.35
CA THR A 203 -4.24 -33.96 26.20
C THR A 203 -4.42 -32.57 26.78
N ALA A 204 -3.32 -31.97 27.23
CA ALA A 204 -3.31 -30.60 27.75
C ALA A 204 -3.24 -29.59 26.61
N CYS A 205 -4.14 -28.59 26.61
CA CYS A 205 -4.18 -27.52 25.59
C CYS A 205 -2.84 -26.81 25.43
N ILE A 206 -2.11 -26.59 26.53
CA ILE A 206 -0.78 -25.95 26.51
C ILE A 206 0.23 -26.68 25.59
N GLY A 207 0.06 -27.99 25.38
CA GLY A 207 0.89 -28.78 24.47
C GLY A 207 0.71 -28.40 23.01
N LEU A 208 -0.50 -27.97 22.63
CA LEU A 208 -0.83 -27.51 21.28
C LEU A 208 -0.41 -26.05 21.04
N VAL A 209 -0.09 -25.30 22.09
CA VAL A 209 0.31 -23.88 21.99
C VAL A 209 1.79 -23.79 21.61
N HIS A 210 2.12 -22.87 20.72
CA HIS A 210 3.50 -22.58 20.31
C HIS A 210 4.37 -22.25 21.53
N PRO A 211 5.61 -22.79 21.62
CA PRO A 211 6.48 -22.63 22.79
C PRO A 211 6.58 -21.20 23.34
N ASP A 212 6.80 -20.21 22.47
CA ASP A 212 6.92 -18.79 22.86
C ASP A 212 5.65 -18.22 23.53
N ASP A 213 4.47 -18.74 23.19
CA ASP A 213 3.19 -18.18 23.63
C ASP A 213 2.72 -18.81 24.96
N ARG A 214 3.32 -19.96 25.35
CA ARG A 214 2.94 -20.73 26.55
C ARG A 214 3.06 -19.92 27.85
N ALA A 215 4.14 -19.15 27.98
CA ALA A 215 4.39 -18.36 29.19
C ALA A 215 3.38 -17.21 29.35
N GLY A 216 2.96 -16.58 28.24
CA GLY A 216 1.94 -15.54 28.24
C GLY A 216 0.55 -16.08 28.55
N LEU A 217 0.23 -17.25 27.99
CA LEU A 217 -1.04 -17.92 28.23
C LEU A 217 -1.20 -18.35 29.70
N ALA A 218 -0.17 -18.96 30.29
CA ALA A 218 -0.18 -19.35 31.70
C ALA A 218 -0.41 -18.17 32.65
N LYS A 219 0.20 -17.00 32.37
CA LYS A 219 -0.04 -15.76 33.13
C LYS A 219 -1.48 -15.25 33.00
N SER A 220 -2.06 -15.40 31.81
CA SER A 220 -3.43 -14.93 31.52
C SER A 220 -4.49 -15.74 32.26
N TRP A 221 -4.24 -17.04 32.52
CA TRP A 221 -5.12 -17.90 33.31
C TRP A 221 -4.99 -17.70 34.83
N CYS A 222 -3.81 -17.30 35.32
CA CYS A 222 -3.61 -16.97 36.74
C CYS A 222 -4.21 -15.61 37.15
N ALA A 223 -4.42 -14.70 36.20
CA ALA A 223 -5.00 -13.39 36.43
C ALA A 223 -6.55 -13.44 36.39
N ALA A 224 -7.16 -14.09 37.39
CA ALA A 224 -8.61 -14.10 37.57
C ALA A 224 -9.10 -12.73 38.09
N ALA A 225 -9.50 -11.84 37.18
CA ALA A 225 -10.28 -10.65 37.48
C ALA A 225 -11.53 -10.59 36.58
N ASP A 226 -12.54 -9.80 36.99
CA ASP A 226 -13.94 -9.75 36.50
C ASP A 226 -14.19 -9.71 34.98
N VAL A 227 -13.15 -9.48 34.15
CA VAL A 227 -13.21 -9.65 32.69
C VAL A 227 -12.14 -10.65 32.28
N PRO A 228 -12.49 -11.85 31.77
CA PRO A 228 -11.49 -12.82 31.36
C PRO A 228 -10.68 -12.25 30.19
N PRO A 229 -9.34 -12.19 30.29
CA PRO A 229 -8.50 -11.81 29.15
C PRO A 229 -8.78 -12.76 27.97
N LYS A 230 -8.74 -12.22 26.76
CA LYS A 230 -8.86 -12.98 25.50
C LYS A 230 -7.49 -13.12 24.85
N PRO A 231 -6.62 -14.03 25.34
CA PRO A 231 -5.31 -14.20 24.73
C PRO A 231 -5.45 -14.72 23.31
N THR A 232 -4.64 -14.16 22.41
CA THR A 232 -4.47 -14.64 21.03
C THR A 232 -3.12 -15.35 20.95
N VAL A 233 -3.14 -16.66 20.73
CA VAL A 233 -1.94 -17.51 20.76
C VAL A 233 -1.85 -18.36 19.49
N ARG A 234 -0.65 -18.78 19.13
CA ARG A 234 -0.45 -19.75 18.06
C ARG A 234 -0.73 -21.15 18.57
N MET A 235 -1.69 -21.84 17.95
CA MET A 235 -1.96 -23.25 18.19
C MET A 235 -1.60 -24.10 16.98
N GLN A 236 -1.02 -25.27 17.24
CA GLN A 236 -0.60 -26.21 16.22
C GLN A 236 -1.82 -26.83 15.53
N HIS A 237 -1.80 -26.78 14.21
CA HIS A 237 -2.78 -27.41 13.33
C HIS A 237 -2.29 -28.80 12.89
N ALA A 238 -3.20 -29.68 12.49
CA ALA A 238 -2.90 -31.07 12.13
C ALA A 238 -1.91 -31.22 10.96
N ASP A 239 -1.82 -30.22 10.08
CA ASP A 239 -0.84 -30.18 8.97
C ASP A 239 0.57 -29.73 9.41
N GLY A 240 0.77 -29.44 10.71
CA GLY A 240 2.03 -28.97 11.28
C GLY A 240 2.22 -27.44 11.25
N SER A 241 1.31 -26.69 10.63
CA SER A 241 1.31 -25.23 10.68
C SER A 241 0.77 -24.70 12.02
N TYR A 242 0.86 -23.38 12.23
CA TYR A 242 0.27 -22.72 13.39
C TYR A 242 -0.87 -21.80 12.96
N ARG A 243 -1.99 -21.84 13.69
CA ARG A 243 -3.12 -20.91 13.58
C ARG A 243 -3.13 -19.93 14.72
N TRP A 244 -3.49 -18.68 14.45
CA TRP A 244 -3.75 -17.72 15.52
C TRP A 244 -5.13 -17.98 16.08
N VAL A 245 -5.21 -18.34 17.36
CA VAL A 245 -6.43 -18.70 18.05
C VAL A 245 -6.66 -17.74 19.21
N GLU A 246 -7.81 -17.08 19.19
CA GLU A 246 -8.30 -16.29 20.32
C GLU A 246 -9.04 -17.22 21.28
N ILE A 247 -8.65 -17.23 22.55
CA ILE A 247 -9.20 -18.12 23.57
C ILE A 247 -10.02 -17.32 24.56
N THR A 248 -11.28 -17.71 24.77
CA THR A 248 -12.13 -17.20 25.87
C THR A 248 -12.40 -18.32 26.85
N ALA A 249 -12.36 -18.04 28.14
CA ALA A 249 -12.49 -19.04 29.20
C ALA A 249 -13.55 -18.64 30.24
N HIS A 250 -14.38 -19.60 30.62
CA HIS A 250 -15.35 -19.50 31.72
C HIS A 250 -15.11 -20.63 32.71
N VAL A 251 -14.73 -20.27 33.94
CA VAL A 251 -14.48 -21.25 35.00
C VAL A 251 -15.80 -21.68 35.64
N LEU A 252 -16.02 -22.98 35.77
CA LEU A 252 -17.22 -23.53 36.39
C LEU A 252 -17.11 -23.48 37.93
N PRO A 253 -18.23 -23.27 38.65
CA PRO A 253 -18.25 -23.30 40.10
C PRO A 253 -17.70 -24.62 40.67
N HIS A 254 -16.91 -24.52 41.74
CA HIS A 254 -16.27 -25.67 42.35
C HIS A 254 -17.30 -26.59 43.03
N LEU A 255 -17.53 -27.77 42.47
CA LEU A 255 -18.33 -28.83 43.09
C LEU A 255 -17.41 -29.71 43.95
N ASN A 256 -17.71 -29.78 45.25
CA ASN A 256 -16.95 -30.45 46.32
C ASN A 256 -16.04 -31.62 45.85
N ARG A 257 -14.73 -31.48 46.13
CA ARG A 257 -13.65 -32.49 45.98
C ARG A 257 -13.29 -32.96 44.56
N LYS A 258 -13.74 -32.27 43.50
CA LYS A 258 -13.26 -32.51 42.12
C LYS A 258 -12.31 -31.39 41.67
N PRO A 259 -11.34 -31.69 40.77
CA PRO A 259 -10.53 -30.64 40.16
C PRO A 259 -11.43 -29.59 39.49
N GLN A 260 -11.07 -28.32 39.62
CA GLN A 260 -11.83 -27.21 39.04
C GLN A 260 -11.89 -27.35 37.51
N GLN A 261 -13.03 -27.03 36.92
CA GLN A 261 -13.31 -27.23 35.50
C GLN A 261 -13.58 -25.90 34.82
N MET A 262 -13.43 -25.86 33.50
CA MET A 262 -13.69 -24.68 32.69
C MET A 262 -14.29 -25.04 31.34
N ILE A 263 -15.03 -24.09 30.76
CA ILE A 263 -15.45 -24.12 29.37
C ILE A 263 -14.66 -23.05 28.63
N THR A 264 -14.04 -23.44 27.52
CA THR A 264 -13.25 -22.55 26.67
C THR A 264 -13.81 -22.51 25.26
N ALA A 265 -13.80 -21.33 24.64
CA ALA A 265 -14.06 -21.14 23.22
C ALA A 265 -12.75 -20.73 22.54
N TYR A 266 -12.48 -21.34 21.39
CA TYR A 266 -11.30 -21.15 20.57
C TYR A 266 -11.75 -20.68 19.18
N ARG A 267 -11.36 -19.47 18.81
CA ARG A 267 -11.71 -18.87 17.51
C ARG A 267 -10.47 -18.71 16.66
N ASP A 268 -10.47 -19.27 15.45
CA ASP A 268 -9.42 -18.99 14.46
C ASP A 268 -9.53 -17.52 14.00
N VAL A 269 -8.47 -16.76 14.24
CA VAL A 269 -8.32 -15.35 13.85
C VAL A 269 -7.09 -15.17 12.94
N SER A 270 -6.60 -16.25 12.32
CA SER A 270 -5.42 -16.27 11.46
C SER A 270 -5.51 -15.24 10.34
N ASP A 271 -6.60 -15.21 9.59
CA ASP A 271 -6.77 -14.28 8.46
C ASP A 271 -6.69 -12.82 8.91
N ARG A 272 -7.32 -12.50 10.05
CA ARG A 272 -7.30 -11.15 10.63
C ARG A 272 -5.87 -10.75 11.03
N VAL A 273 -5.17 -11.61 11.76
CA VAL A 273 -3.81 -11.32 12.25
C VAL A 273 -2.81 -11.25 11.09
N ILE A 274 -2.93 -12.12 10.08
CA ILE A 274 -2.07 -12.12 8.90
C ILE A 274 -2.28 -10.82 8.11
N ALA A 275 -3.54 -10.43 7.87
CA ALA A 275 -3.85 -9.20 7.14
C ALA A 275 -3.35 -7.94 7.87
N GLU A 276 -3.54 -7.87 9.19
CA GLU A 276 -3.05 -6.76 10.01
C GLU A 276 -1.52 -6.67 9.99
N ARG A 277 -0.83 -7.80 10.18
CA ARG A 277 0.63 -7.84 10.11
C ARG A 277 1.17 -7.52 8.71
N ALA A 278 0.51 -7.98 7.65
CA ALA A 278 0.89 -7.68 6.28
C ALA A 278 0.74 -6.18 5.99
N ARG A 279 -0.34 -5.55 6.44
CA ARG A 279 -0.56 -4.10 6.36
C ARG A 279 0.55 -3.35 7.09
N ASP A 280 0.83 -3.73 8.33
CA ASP A 280 1.85 -3.05 9.14
C ASP A 280 3.26 -3.24 8.56
N ALA A 281 3.55 -4.42 8.00
CA ALA A 281 4.79 -4.66 7.28
C ALA A 281 4.88 -3.80 6.00
N ALA A 282 3.80 -3.67 5.23
CA ALA A 282 3.76 -2.82 4.04
C ALA A 282 3.99 -1.34 4.38
N VAL A 283 3.36 -0.84 5.44
CA VAL A 283 3.57 0.53 5.94
C VAL A 283 5.03 0.74 6.35
N ARG A 284 5.62 -0.16 7.14
CA ARG A 284 7.03 -0.06 7.53
C ARG A 284 7.99 -0.13 6.35
N SER A 285 7.75 -1.05 5.41
CA SER A 285 8.57 -1.16 4.19
C SER A 285 8.51 0.11 3.35
N PHE A 286 7.33 0.72 3.22
CA PHE A 286 7.16 2.00 2.54
C PHE A 286 7.92 3.13 3.25
N GLU A 287 7.80 3.25 4.58
CA GLU A 287 8.52 4.27 5.35
C GLU A 287 10.04 4.12 5.24
N LEU A 288 10.55 2.88 5.31
CA LEU A 288 11.96 2.59 5.14
C LEU A 288 12.44 2.98 3.73
N ALA A 289 11.74 2.54 2.68
CA ALA A 289 12.07 2.88 1.30
C ALA A 289 12.08 4.41 1.07
N MET A 290 11.15 5.14 1.68
CA MET A 290 11.11 6.60 1.63
C MET A 290 12.28 7.24 2.37
N SER A 291 12.63 6.74 3.55
CA SER A 291 13.71 7.28 4.37
C SER A 291 15.10 7.05 3.78
N SER A 292 15.29 5.93 3.06
CA SER A 292 16.56 5.55 2.44
C SER A 292 16.73 6.06 1.00
N SER A 293 15.71 6.68 0.41
CA SER A 293 15.78 7.21 -0.96
C SER A 293 16.88 8.29 -1.07
N THR A 294 17.54 8.34 -2.23
CA THR A 294 18.44 9.43 -2.62
C THR A 294 17.69 10.54 -3.35
N ILE A 295 16.54 10.23 -3.94
CA ILE A 295 15.64 11.16 -4.62
C ILE A 295 14.73 11.80 -3.57
N GLY A 296 14.64 13.13 -3.60
CA GLY A 296 13.69 13.91 -2.82
C GLY A 296 12.28 13.65 -3.29
N VAL A 297 11.37 13.30 -2.38
CA VAL A 297 9.98 12.99 -2.69
C VAL A 297 9.07 13.84 -1.81
N ALA A 298 8.04 14.43 -2.41
CA ALA A 298 7.01 15.14 -1.67
C ALA A 298 5.60 14.90 -2.19
N TRP A 299 4.64 15.04 -1.27
CA TRP A 299 3.22 15.12 -1.58
C TRP A 299 2.76 16.54 -1.34
N PRO A 300 2.40 17.28 -2.39
CA PRO A 300 1.81 18.59 -2.24
C PRO A 300 0.35 18.44 -1.81
N ARG A 301 -0.13 19.42 -1.06
CA ARG A 301 -1.56 19.64 -0.81
C ARG A 301 -2.19 20.21 -2.08
N ARG A 302 -3.52 20.28 -2.13
CA ARG A 302 -4.26 20.84 -3.27
C ARG A 302 -3.89 22.29 -3.63
N ASN A 303 -3.38 23.06 -2.67
CA ASN A 303 -2.90 24.43 -2.90
C ASN A 303 -1.43 24.50 -3.38
N GLY A 304 -0.79 23.36 -3.67
CA GLY A 304 0.60 23.28 -4.12
C GLY A 304 1.66 23.29 -3.01
N THR A 305 1.27 23.50 -1.76
CA THR A 305 2.22 23.51 -0.62
C THR A 305 2.62 22.09 -0.22
N LEU A 306 3.85 21.88 0.24
CA LEU A 306 4.36 20.58 0.63
C LEU A 306 3.64 20.09 1.91
N GLY A 307 2.88 19.00 1.78
CA GLY A 307 2.15 18.38 2.89
C GLY A 307 2.93 17.27 3.57
N ARG A 308 3.79 16.58 2.82
CA ARG A 308 4.71 15.54 3.32
C ARG A 308 5.95 15.52 2.45
N VAL A 309 7.11 15.33 3.06
CA VAL A 309 8.40 15.24 2.38
C VAL A 309 9.20 14.06 2.94
N ASN A 310 10.10 13.49 2.14
CA ASN A 310 11.08 12.53 2.64
C ASN A 310 12.40 13.21 3.07
N PRO A 311 13.27 12.54 3.84
CA PRO A 311 14.54 13.12 4.29
C PRO A 311 15.50 13.52 3.16
N ALA A 312 15.38 12.89 1.99
CA ALA A 312 16.22 13.20 0.83
C ALA A 312 15.95 14.61 0.29
N LEU A 313 14.67 15.03 0.25
CA LEU A 313 14.32 16.37 -0.21
C LEU A 313 14.94 17.46 0.68
N SER A 314 14.89 17.24 2.00
CA SER A 314 15.57 18.09 2.99
C SER A 314 17.07 18.20 2.74
N ARG A 315 17.75 17.08 2.44
CA ARG A 315 19.19 17.08 2.12
C ARG A 315 19.48 17.82 0.82
N ILE A 316 18.69 17.61 -0.24
CA ILE A 316 18.89 18.25 -1.54
C ILE A 316 18.74 19.77 -1.42
N LEU A 317 17.69 20.24 -0.74
CA LEU A 317 17.40 21.68 -0.57
C LEU A 317 18.14 22.34 0.60
N GLY A 318 18.87 21.58 1.41
CA GLY A 318 19.59 22.09 2.58
C GLY A 318 18.67 22.67 3.67
N ARG A 319 17.42 22.19 3.76
CA ARG A 319 16.39 22.69 4.68
C ARG A 319 15.82 21.55 5.52
N SER A 320 15.44 21.84 6.76
CA SER A 320 14.74 20.88 7.61
C SER A 320 13.35 20.55 7.07
N VAL A 321 12.78 19.43 7.52
CA VAL A 321 11.41 19.04 7.13
C VAL A 321 10.41 20.14 7.51
N ASP A 322 10.53 20.72 8.70
CA ASP A 322 9.60 21.73 9.20
C ASP A 322 9.65 23.04 8.39
N GLU A 323 10.81 23.41 7.84
CA GLU A 323 10.96 24.57 6.95
C GLU A 323 10.39 24.31 5.54
N LEU A 324 10.27 23.05 5.13
CA LEU A 324 9.70 22.69 3.83
C LEU A 324 8.18 22.56 3.90
N LEU A 325 7.64 22.03 5.00
CA LEU A 325 6.21 21.81 5.13
C LEU A 325 5.42 23.12 5.09
N GLY A 326 4.35 23.15 4.30
CA GLY A 326 3.49 24.33 4.15
C GLY A 326 4.02 25.37 3.14
N HIS A 327 5.22 25.21 2.60
CA HIS A 327 5.79 26.04 1.55
C HIS A 327 5.65 25.38 0.17
N SER A 328 5.70 26.17 -0.89
CA SER A 328 5.80 25.70 -2.27
C SER A 328 7.27 25.51 -2.69
N LEU A 329 7.57 24.51 -3.53
CA LEU A 329 8.92 24.36 -4.10
C LEU A 329 9.37 25.60 -4.89
N ARG A 330 8.41 26.35 -5.45
CA ARG A 330 8.67 27.60 -6.19
C ARG A 330 9.40 28.64 -5.35
N GLU A 331 9.13 28.67 -4.04
CA GLU A 331 9.74 29.62 -3.11
C GLU A 331 11.25 29.39 -2.92
N PHE A 332 11.75 28.23 -3.35
CA PHE A 332 13.15 27.85 -3.25
C PHE A 332 13.86 27.82 -4.60
N ALA A 333 13.19 28.22 -5.68
CA ALA A 333 13.78 28.25 -7.01
C ALA A 333 14.76 29.42 -7.17
N ALA A 334 15.78 29.25 -8.00
CA ALA A 334 16.71 30.32 -8.38
C ALA A 334 16.13 31.25 -9.47
N ASP A 335 15.23 30.70 -10.29
CA ASP A 335 14.61 31.39 -11.42
C ASP A 335 13.20 31.87 -11.03
N ASP A 336 12.87 33.13 -11.33
CA ASP A 336 11.55 33.72 -11.07
C ASP A 336 10.45 33.26 -12.06
N ASP A 337 10.83 32.57 -13.14
CA ASP A 337 9.92 32.22 -14.25
C ASP A 337 9.30 30.82 -14.12
N TRP A 338 8.31 30.74 -13.23
CA TRP A 338 7.48 29.54 -12.99
C TRP A 338 6.02 29.75 -13.42
N GLY A 339 5.72 30.72 -14.30
CA GLY A 339 4.36 31.15 -14.64
C GLY A 339 3.42 30.05 -15.14
N LEU A 340 3.26 29.93 -16.46
CA LEU A 340 2.47 28.87 -17.09
C LEU A 340 3.26 27.55 -17.23
N ASP A 341 4.59 27.63 -17.13
CA ASP A 341 5.51 26.49 -17.26
C ASP A 341 5.74 25.74 -15.94
N ASP A 342 4.92 25.97 -14.92
CA ASP A 342 5.03 25.22 -13.68
C ASP A 342 4.58 23.76 -13.89
N PRO A 343 5.45 22.77 -13.62
CA PRO A 343 5.14 21.36 -13.83
C PRO A 343 3.91 20.85 -13.06
N LEU A 344 3.63 21.41 -11.88
CA LEU A 344 2.47 21.04 -11.08
C LEU A 344 1.17 21.59 -11.66
N VAL A 345 1.18 22.82 -12.18
CA VAL A 345 0.04 23.40 -12.91
C VAL A 345 -0.20 22.59 -14.18
N ILE A 346 0.84 22.35 -14.98
CA ILE A 346 0.74 21.59 -16.24
C ILE A 346 0.10 20.22 -16.02
N VAL A 347 0.58 19.44 -15.04
CA VAL A 347 0.00 18.12 -14.73
C VAL A 347 -1.47 18.22 -14.32
N GLN A 348 -1.84 19.24 -13.54
CA GLN A 348 -3.21 19.41 -13.07
C GLN A 348 -4.16 19.92 -14.17
N THR A 349 -3.74 20.90 -14.98
CA THR A 349 -4.60 21.55 -15.98
C THR A 349 -4.69 20.75 -17.27
N GLU A 350 -3.59 20.12 -17.69
CA GLU A 350 -3.53 19.34 -18.94
C GLU A 350 -3.83 17.85 -18.72
N SER A 351 -4.09 17.44 -17.47
CA SER A 351 -4.36 16.05 -17.10
C SER A 351 -3.27 15.07 -17.55
N LEU A 352 -2.01 15.52 -17.56
CA LEU A 352 -0.86 14.69 -17.93
C LEU A 352 -0.56 13.66 -16.83
N GLY A 353 -0.11 12.46 -17.23
CA GLY A 353 0.30 11.43 -16.27
C GLY A 353 1.55 11.84 -15.47
N TYR A 354 2.48 12.54 -16.12
CA TYR A 354 3.62 13.17 -15.48
C TYR A 354 4.15 14.33 -16.34
N HIS A 355 4.93 15.22 -15.72
CA HIS A 355 5.71 16.26 -16.38
C HIS A 355 7.10 16.32 -15.74
N GLU A 356 8.12 16.55 -16.56
CA GLU A 356 9.51 16.54 -16.14
C GLU A 356 10.23 17.79 -16.67
N SER A 357 11.03 18.42 -15.82
CA SER A 357 11.80 19.61 -16.18
C SER A 357 13.06 19.75 -15.33
N GLU A 358 14.12 20.34 -15.88
CA GLU A 358 15.29 20.74 -15.11
C GLU A 358 15.07 22.12 -14.51
N ARG A 359 15.33 22.27 -13.19
CA ARG A 359 15.14 23.53 -12.46
C ARG A 359 16.29 23.76 -11.49
N ARG A 360 16.63 25.03 -11.28
CA ARG A 360 17.61 25.45 -10.27
C ARG A 360 16.92 25.85 -8.98
N PHE A 361 17.52 25.45 -7.86
CA PHE A 361 17.07 25.78 -6.52
C PHE A 361 18.21 26.41 -5.71
N VAL A 362 17.85 27.26 -4.75
CA VAL A 362 18.80 27.96 -3.87
C VAL A 362 18.67 27.43 -2.45
N ARG A 363 19.77 26.92 -1.90
CA ARG A 363 19.86 26.51 -0.50
C ARG A 363 19.94 27.74 0.43
N PRO A 364 19.65 27.60 1.74
CA PRO A 364 19.79 28.71 2.69
C PRO A 364 21.17 29.35 2.78
N ASP A 365 22.24 28.61 2.43
CA ASP A 365 23.62 29.10 2.39
C ASP A 365 23.96 29.88 1.09
N GLY A 366 23.00 30.02 0.18
CA GLY A 366 23.16 30.68 -1.12
C GLY A 366 23.69 29.78 -2.23
N THR A 367 23.97 28.50 -1.97
CA THR A 367 24.42 27.58 -3.01
C THR A 367 23.29 27.19 -3.96
N GLU A 368 23.59 27.21 -5.26
CA GLU A 368 22.66 26.74 -6.30
C GLU A 368 22.79 25.23 -6.51
N VAL A 369 21.65 24.58 -6.71
CA VAL A 369 21.53 23.14 -6.97
C VAL A 369 20.70 22.95 -8.23
N TRP A 370 21.25 22.24 -9.21
CA TRP A 370 20.50 21.78 -10.37
C TRP A 370 19.71 20.53 -10.00
N CYS A 371 18.41 20.56 -10.23
CA CYS A 371 17.55 19.43 -9.95
C CYS A 371 16.74 19.02 -11.19
N GLN A 372 16.66 17.71 -11.41
CA GLN A 372 15.59 17.12 -12.21
C GLN A 372 14.31 17.15 -11.36
N TYR A 373 13.30 17.91 -11.81
CA TYR A 373 12.03 18.07 -11.12
C TYR A 373 10.92 17.38 -11.92
N THR A 374 10.35 16.33 -11.31
CA THR A 374 9.29 15.51 -11.91
C THR A 374 8.03 15.62 -11.07
N VAL A 375 6.90 15.86 -11.74
CA VAL A 375 5.57 15.85 -11.13
C VAL A 375 4.77 14.71 -11.74
N ILE A 376 4.21 13.85 -10.90
CA ILE A 376 3.41 12.70 -11.30
C ILE A 376 1.98 12.90 -10.81
N GLY A 377 1.01 12.82 -11.72
CA GLY A 377 -0.41 12.89 -11.40
C GLY A 377 -0.92 11.54 -10.89
N LEU A 378 -1.46 11.51 -9.66
CA LEU A 378 -2.06 10.32 -9.08
C LEU A 378 -3.57 10.33 -9.37
N ARG A 379 -4.01 9.31 -10.13
CA ARG A 379 -5.39 9.15 -10.55
C ARG A 379 -6.21 8.34 -9.55
N ASP A 380 -7.50 8.66 -9.46
CA ASP A 380 -8.47 7.85 -8.72
C ASP A 380 -9.17 6.82 -9.65
N GLU A 381 -10.15 6.10 -9.10
CA GLU A 381 -10.96 5.10 -9.84
C GLU A 381 -11.78 5.72 -11.00
N SER A 382 -11.99 7.04 -10.99
CA SER A 382 -12.67 7.79 -12.05
C SER A 382 -11.73 8.36 -13.11
N ASP A 383 -10.45 7.98 -13.06
CA ASP A 383 -9.36 8.44 -13.92
C ASP A 383 -9.01 9.95 -13.77
N ALA A 384 -9.55 10.60 -12.73
CA ALA A 384 -9.29 11.99 -12.42
C ALA A 384 -8.04 12.13 -11.54
N ILE A 385 -7.18 13.12 -11.83
CA ILE A 385 -6.02 13.43 -10.98
C ILE A 385 -6.52 14.04 -9.67
N THR A 386 -6.33 13.32 -8.56
CA THR A 386 -6.78 13.76 -7.23
C THR A 386 -5.65 14.33 -6.39
N ASN A 387 -4.43 13.85 -6.62
CA ASN A 387 -3.21 14.25 -5.92
C ASN A 387 -2.01 14.22 -6.88
N CYS A 388 -0.89 14.78 -6.45
CA CYS A 388 0.37 14.71 -7.18
C CYS A 388 1.47 14.12 -6.30
N LEU A 389 2.51 13.60 -6.93
CA LEU A 389 3.77 13.21 -6.32
C LEU A 389 4.88 14.03 -6.96
N LEU A 390 5.70 14.69 -6.15
CA LEU A 390 6.85 15.45 -6.60
C LEU A 390 8.11 14.62 -6.37
N GLN A 391 8.98 14.56 -7.36
CA GLN A 391 10.31 13.99 -7.26
C GLN A 391 11.36 15.04 -7.63
N LEU A 392 12.42 15.10 -6.84
CA LEU A 392 13.51 16.03 -7.01
C LEU A 392 14.83 15.26 -6.91
N GLN A 393 15.60 15.23 -7.99
CA GLN A 393 16.92 14.58 -8.03
C GLN A 393 18.00 15.63 -8.27
N ASP A 394 19.01 15.67 -7.40
CA ASP A 394 20.18 16.54 -7.59
C ASP A 394 21.02 16.01 -8.78
N ILE A 395 21.11 16.83 -9.83
CA ILE A 395 21.91 16.57 -11.04
C ILE A 395 23.08 17.56 -11.16
N THR A 396 23.43 18.27 -10.08
CA THR A 396 24.49 19.29 -10.09
C THR A 396 25.82 18.70 -10.51
N ALA A 397 26.21 17.55 -9.94
CA ALA A 397 27.44 16.86 -10.31
C ALA A 397 27.46 16.46 -11.79
N GLN A 398 26.31 16.05 -12.34
CA GLN A 398 26.18 15.72 -13.76
C GLN A 398 26.34 16.97 -14.63
N LYS A 399 25.66 18.08 -14.30
CA LYS A 399 25.80 19.35 -15.03
C LYS A 399 27.23 19.88 -15.00
N THR A 400 27.89 19.85 -13.85
CA THR A 400 29.29 20.25 -13.72
C THR A 400 30.22 19.36 -14.56
N ALA A 401 30.01 18.04 -14.54
CA ALA A 401 30.80 17.11 -15.35
C ALA A 401 30.59 17.34 -16.86
N THR A 402 29.34 17.55 -17.30
CA THR A 402 29.03 17.89 -18.70
C THR A 402 29.71 19.18 -19.12
N ALA A 403 29.60 20.25 -18.31
CA ALA A 403 30.25 21.53 -18.62
C ALA A 403 31.79 21.41 -18.66
N GLN A 404 32.39 20.60 -17.77
CA GLN A 404 33.83 20.33 -17.80
C GLN A 404 34.24 19.56 -19.06
N LEU A 405 33.46 18.55 -19.49
CA LEU A 405 33.72 17.82 -20.73
C LEU A 405 33.59 18.71 -21.97
N GLU A 406 32.57 19.58 -22.01
CA GLU A 406 32.39 20.58 -23.07
C GLU A 406 33.60 21.53 -23.13
N GLN A 407 34.07 22.01 -21.98
CA GLN A 407 35.26 22.87 -21.92
C GLN A 407 36.53 22.15 -22.40
N LEU A 408 36.75 20.89 -22.00
CA LEU A 408 37.88 20.07 -22.45
C LEU A 408 37.82 19.74 -23.95
N ALA A 409 36.62 19.68 -24.54
CA ALA A 409 36.44 19.44 -25.96
C ALA A 409 36.96 20.61 -26.82
N VAL A 410 37.00 21.84 -26.28
CA VAL A 410 37.36 23.05 -27.03
C VAL A 410 38.62 23.77 -26.55
N THR A 411 39.06 23.54 -25.31
CA THR A 411 40.25 24.20 -24.73
C THR A 411 41.31 23.21 -24.25
N ASP A 412 42.55 23.65 -24.24
CA ASP A 412 43.67 23.00 -23.57
C ASP A 412 43.59 23.26 -22.05
N PRO A 413 43.51 22.23 -21.20
CA PRO A 413 43.24 22.39 -19.77
C PRO A 413 44.35 23.10 -18.99
N LEU A 414 45.58 23.11 -19.52
CA LEU A 414 46.70 23.76 -18.85
C LEU A 414 46.74 25.26 -19.16
N THR A 415 46.70 25.63 -20.44
CA THR A 415 46.91 27.02 -20.88
C THR A 415 45.61 27.82 -21.04
N GLY A 416 44.46 27.14 -21.09
CA GLY A 416 43.15 27.75 -21.39
C GLY A 416 42.99 28.19 -22.85
N LEU A 417 44.00 27.99 -23.69
CA LEU A 417 43.93 28.28 -25.12
C LEU A 417 43.01 27.27 -25.83
N PRO A 418 42.45 27.62 -26.99
CA PRO A 418 41.86 26.64 -27.89
C PRO A 418 42.75 25.42 -28.13
N ASN A 419 42.15 24.24 -28.27
CA ASN A 419 42.85 22.98 -28.52
C ASN A 419 42.89 22.62 -30.03
N ARG A 420 43.49 21.47 -30.35
CA ARG A 420 43.60 20.96 -31.72
C ARG A 420 42.27 20.84 -32.47
N THR A 421 41.18 20.52 -31.79
CA THR A 421 39.84 20.42 -32.41
C THR A 421 39.42 21.78 -32.95
N VAL A 422 39.52 22.83 -32.13
CA VAL A 422 39.16 24.19 -32.53
C VAL A 422 40.05 24.71 -33.67
N LEU A 423 41.33 24.33 -33.69
CA LEU A 423 42.24 24.70 -34.78
C LEU A 423 41.77 24.18 -36.14
N GLY A 424 41.38 22.90 -36.22
CA GLY A 424 40.91 22.29 -37.47
C GLY A 424 39.69 23.01 -38.03
N ASP A 425 38.70 23.26 -37.18
CA ASP A 425 37.47 23.99 -37.55
C ASP A 425 37.77 25.43 -37.97
N ARG A 426 38.63 26.13 -37.21
CA ARG A 426 39.07 27.50 -37.52
C ARG A 426 39.77 27.59 -38.87
N LEU A 427 40.73 26.71 -39.13
CA LEU A 427 41.49 26.70 -40.39
C LEU A 427 40.62 26.38 -41.59
N THR A 428 39.72 25.39 -41.44
CA THR A 428 38.78 25.02 -42.51
C THR A 428 37.91 26.22 -42.88
N ARG A 429 37.32 26.89 -41.90
CA ARG A 429 36.51 28.10 -42.11
C ARG A 429 37.32 29.24 -42.73
N ALA A 430 38.51 29.51 -42.20
CA ALA A 430 39.37 30.58 -42.70
C ALA A 430 39.82 30.36 -44.16
N LEU A 431 40.12 29.12 -44.54
CA LEU A 431 40.51 28.76 -45.91
C LEU A 431 39.33 28.88 -46.89
N ASP A 432 38.13 28.50 -46.47
CA ASP A 432 36.91 28.71 -47.26
C ASP A 432 36.62 30.20 -47.48
N GLU A 433 36.78 31.03 -46.44
CA GLU A 433 36.66 32.49 -46.54
C GLU A 433 37.75 33.10 -47.45
N ALA A 434 38.99 32.62 -47.34
CA ALA A 434 40.10 33.03 -48.19
C ALA A 434 39.86 32.71 -49.67
N ARG A 435 39.25 31.55 -49.96
CA ARG A 435 38.87 31.16 -51.33
C ARG A 435 37.90 32.15 -51.97
N ASN A 436 36.98 32.70 -51.18
CA ASN A 436 35.95 33.63 -51.66
C ASN A 436 36.46 35.07 -51.78
N THR A 437 37.41 35.47 -50.92
CA THR A 437 37.91 36.85 -50.84
C THR A 437 39.20 37.08 -51.61
N GLY A 438 39.89 36.01 -52.05
CA GLY A 438 41.20 36.09 -52.69
C GLY A 438 42.34 36.44 -51.72
N THR A 439 42.08 36.38 -50.40
CA THR A 439 43.10 36.55 -49.35
C THR A 439 43.82 35.23 -49.07
N SER A 440 44.80 35.24 -48.16
CA SER A 440 45.48 34.02 -47.69
C SER A 440 45.30 33.82 -46.18
N VAL A 441 45.47 32.59 -45.71
CA VAL A 441 45.55 32.24 -44.29
C VAL A 441 47.00 31.91 -43.95
N GLY A 442 47.49 32.47 -42.85
CA GLY A 442 48.83 32.24 -42.33
C GLY A 442 48.81 31.34 -41.12
N VAL A 443 49.74 30.39 -41.06
CA VAL A 443 49.98 29.53 -39.91
C VAL A 443 51.42 29.70 -39.45
N LEU A 444 51.59 30.01 -38.17
CA LEU A 444 52.86 29.94 -37.47
C LEU A 444 52.83 28.72 -36.55
N PHE A 445 53.68 27.74 -36.81
CA PHE A 445 53.85 26.57 -35.97
C PHE A 445 55.08 26.80 -35.08
N ILE A 446 54.88 26.74 -33.77
CA ILE A 446 55.84 27.18 -32.76
C ILE A 446 56.13 25.99 -31.83
N ASP A 447 57.39 25.65 -31.67
CA ASP A 447 57.85 24.63 -30.73
C ASP A 447 58.89 25.25 -29.78
N LEU A 448 58.77 25.00 -28.49
CA LEU A 448 59.71 25.53 -27.49
C LEU A 448 61.01 24.71 -27.48
N ASP A 449 62.12 25.38 -27.80
CA ASP A 449 63.41 24.71 -27.83
C ASP A 449 63.82 24.23 -26.44
N ARG A 450 64.17 22.94 -26.34
CA ARG A 450 64.65 22.30 -25.10
C ARG A 450 63.68 22.40 -23.93
N PHE A 451 62.37 22.45 -24.18
CA PHE A 451 61.36 22.43 -23.10
C PHE A 451 61.53 21.25 -22.14
N LYS A 452 61.93 20.07 -22.66
CA LYS A 452 62.24 18.90 -21.84
C LYS A 452 63.32 19.17 -20.80
N ASP A 453 64.36 19.93 -21.13
CA ASP A 453 65.44 20.27 -20.19
C ASP A 453 64.90 21.12 -19.01
N VAL A 454 63.89 21.97 -19.26
CA VAL A 454 63.21 22.75 -18.22
C VAL A 454 62.48 21.82 -17.26
N ASN A 455 61.69 20.87 -17.78
CA ASN A 455 60.99 19.87 -16.96
C ASN A 455 61.96 19.01 -16.16
N ASP A 456 63.02 18.51 -16.79
CA ASP A 456 64.00 17.62 -16.16
C ASP A 456 64.81 18.35 -15.07
N THR A 457 65.03 19.67 -15.21
CA THR A 457 65.84 20.47 -14.27
C THR A 457 65.01 21.11 -13.15
N LEU A 458 63.81 21.61 -13.46
CA LEU A 458 63.01 22.45 -12.57
C LEU A 458 61.67 21.81 -12.17
N GLY A 459 61.36 20.64 -12.71
CA GLY A 459 60.11 19.91 -12.45
C GLY A 459 58.96 20.30 -13.38
N HIS A 460 57.96 19.43 -13.44
CA HIS A 460 56.78 19.62 -14.29
C HIS A 460 56.00 20.88 -13.96
N ASP A 461 55.86 21.25 -12.67
CA ASP A 461 55.17 22.48 -12.27
C ASP A 461 55.79 23.75 -12.89
N ALA A 462 57.12 23.77 -13.05
CA ALA A 462 57.82 24.88 -13.69
C ALA A 462 57.63 24.87 -15.21
N GLY A 463 57.60 23.69 -15.83
CA GLY A 463 57.25 23.58 -17.25
C GLY A 463 55.82 23.99 -17.54
N ASP A 464 54.88 23.60 -16.68
CA ASP A 464 53.47 23.98 -16.77
C ASP A 464 53.30 25.50 -16.65
N GLY A 465 53.97 26.12 -15.66
CA GLY A 465 54.02 27.57 -15.53
C GLY A 465 54.61 28.27 -16.76
N LEU A 466 55.66 27.70 -17.37
CA LEU A 466 56.25 28.22 -18.61
C LEU A 466 55.27 28.16 -19.79
N LEU A 467 54.56 27.05 -19.96
CA LEU A 467 53.58 26.89 -21.04
C LEU A 467 52.42 27.88 -20.91
N CYS A 468 51.93 28.12 -19.69
CA CYS A 468 50.92 29.14 -19.41
C CYS A 468 51.41 30.55 -19.78
N GLU A 469 52.62 30.92 -19.34
CA GLU A 469 53.20 32.24 -19.65
C GLU A 469 53.46 32.41 -21.16
N VAL A 470 53.89 31.37 -21.85
CA VAL A 470 54.00 31.37 -23.32
C VAL A 470 52.64 31.64 -23.98
N GLY A 471 51.59 30.94 -23.55
CA GLY A 471 50.24 31.15 -24.07
C GLY A 471 49.73 32.58 -23.85
N ILE A 472 50.00 33.14 -22.66
CA ILE A 472 49.69 34.54 -22.33
C ILE A 472 50.43 35.49 -23.28
N ARG A 473 51.76 35.35 -23.40
CA ARG A 473 52.58 36.22 -24.26
C ARG A 473 52.15 36.16 -25.72
N LEU A 474 51.92 34.96 -26.26
CA LEU A 474 51.43 34.79 -27.63
C LEU A 474 50.08 35.50 -27.83
N THR A 475 49.17 35.41 -26.86
CA THR A 475 47.87 36.09 -26.94
C THR A 475 48.00 37.62 -26.94
N THR A 476 49.04 38.20 -26.32
CA THR A 476 49.24 39.66 -26.28
C THR A 476 49.74 40.28 -27.59
N VAL A 477 50.35 39.51 -28.49
CA VAL A 477 50.92 40.03 -29.74
C VAL A 477 50.05 39.81 -30.97
N VAL A 478 49.04 38.95 -30.84
CA VAL A 478 48.08 38.68 -31.90
C VAL A 478 46.89 39.63 -31.84
N ARG A 479 46.17 39.77 -32.95
CA ARG A 479 44.94 40.57 -33.01
C ARG A 479 43.76 39.74 -32.49
N HIS A 480 42.66 40.38 -32.11
CA HIS A 480 41.44 39.71 -31.66
C HIS A 480 40.82 38.70 -32.66
N THR A 481 41.12 38.86 -33.96
CA THR A 481 40.68 37.94 -35.02
C THR A 481 41.59 36.71 -35.16
N ASP A 482 42.84 36.83 -34.71
CA ASP A 482 43.81 35.73 -34.79
C ASP A 482 43.50 34.70 -33.71
N THR A 483 43.93 33.46 -33.91
CA THR A 483 43.74 32.38 -32.94
C THR A 483 45.09 31.83 -32.51
N VAL A 484 45.33 31.80 -31.20
CA VAL A 484 46.44 31.05 -30.60
C VAL A 484 45.89 29.72 -30.11
N VAL A 485 46.56 28.63 -30.45
CA VAL A 485 46.17 27.26 -30.11
C VAL A 485 47.36 26.56 -29.49
N ARG A 486 47.12 25.73 -28.47
CA ARG A 486 48.11 24.74 -28.03
C ARG A 486 47.71 23.36 -28.56
N LEU A 487 48.61 22.71 -29.29
CA LEU A 487 48.36 21.37 -29.86
C LEU A 487 48.57 20.26 -28.82
N GLY A 488 49.52 20.47 -27.91
CA GLY A 488 49.94 19.52 -26.88
C GLY A 488 51.44 19.67 -26.63
N GLY A 489 51.92 19.21 -25.47
CA GLY A 489 53.34 19.34 -25.12
C GLY A 489 53.80 20.81 -25.13
N ASP A 490 54.83 21.08 -25.92
CA ASP A 490 55.47 22.38 -26.16
C ASP A 490 55.09 23.04 -27.49
N GLU A 491 54.09 22.51 -28.19
CA GLU A 491 53.69 22.96 -29.52
C GLU A 491 52.50 23.93 -29.48
N PHE A 492 52.70 25.10 -30.09
CA PHE A 492 51.69 26.15 -30.25
C PHE A 492 51.50 26.48 -31.73
N VAL A 493 50.29 26.89 -32.09
CA VAL A 493 49.95 27.36 -33.43
C VAL A 493 49.28 28.72 -33.35
N VAL A 494 49.72 29.66 -34.18
CA VAL A 494 49.03 30.93 -34.39
C VAL A 494 48.45 30.96 -35.79
N VAL A 495 47.14 31.17 -35.88
CA VAL A 495 46.41 31.34 -37.14
C VAL A 495 46.13 32.82 -37.38
N ARG A 496 46.58 33.31 -38.53
CA ARG A 496 46.36 34.67 -39.02
C ARG A 496 45.41 34.60 -40.22
N GLU A 497 44.21 35.09 -40.04
CA GLU A 497 43.18 35.13 -41.09
C GLU A 497 43.36 36.38 -41.98
N GLN A 498 42.91 36.31 -43.24
CA GLN A 498 42.82 37.45 -44.17
C GLN A 498 44.13 38.19 -44.46
N LEU A 499 45.23 37.45 -44.69
CA LEU A 499 46.50 38.02 -45.13
C LEU A 499 46.40 38.65 -46.53
N SER A 500 46.90 39.88 -46.66
CA SER A 500 47.05 40.57 -47.96
C SER A 500 48.45 40.40 -48.55
N SER A 501 49.45 40.11 -47.72
CA SER A 501 50.83 39.84 -48.11
C SER A 501 51.50 38.82 -47.18
N ALA A 502 52.44 38.03 -47.72
CA ALA A 502 53.26 37.11 -46.91
C ALA A 502 54.11 37.84 -45.85
N THR A 503 54.47 39.10 -46.10
CA THR A 503 55.26 39.92 -45.15
C THR A 503 54.55 40.13 -43.81
N GLU A 504 53.21 40.16 -43.78
CA GLU A 504 52.46 40.30 -42.52
C GLU A 504 52.65 39.10 -41.58
N LEU A 505 52.89 37.91 -42.15
CA LEU A 505 53.17 36.70 -41.38
C LEU A 505 54.61 36.71 -40.84
N ASP A 506 55.56 37.24 -41.62
CA ASP A 506 56.93 37.45 -41.17
C ASP A 506 57.00 38.50 -40.04
N ASP A 507 56.30 39.63 -40.19
CA ASP A 507 56.21 40.66 -39.15
C ASP A 507 55.58 40.14 -37.84
N LEU A 508 54.66 39.17 -37.93
CA LEU A 508 54.10 38.51 -36.75
C LEU A 508 55.11 37.55 -36.11
N ALA A 509 55.83 36.77 -36.91
CA ALA A 509 56.88 35.89 -36.40
C ALA A 509 58.00 36.67 -35.70
N ASP A 510 58.41 37.81 -36.25
CA ASP A 510 59.44 38.66 -35.64
C ASP A 510 58.95 39.26 -34.32
N ARG A 511 57.70 39.71 -34.23
CA ARG A 511 57.10 40.16 -32.96
C ARG A 511 57.02 39.05 -31.92
N ILE A 512 56.74 37.82 -32.33
CA ILE A 512 56.77 36.66 -31.43
C ILE A 512 58.20 36.39 -30.95
N ASN A 513 59.21 36.47 -31.82
CA ASN A 513 60.60 36.33 -31.40
C ASN A 513 61.00 37.42 -30.38
N ASP A 514 60.58 38.67 -30.61
CA ASP A 514 60.88 39.79 -29.71
C ASP A 514 60.32 39.59 -28.30
N ILE A 515 59.08 39.08 -28.15
CA ILE A 515 58.52 38.82 -26.82
C ILE A 515 59.14 37.59 -26.14
N PHE A 516 59.68 36.64 -26.92
CA PHE A 516 60.40 35.48 -26.39
C PHE A 516 61.83 35.85 -25.95
N ALA A 517 62.41 36.93 -26.50
CA ALA A 517 63.72 37.41 -26.10
C ALA A 517 63.78 37.90 -24.62
N ALA A 518 62.64 38.35 -24.08
CA ALA A 518 62.53 38.69 -22.67
C ALA A 518 62.47 37.41 -21.79
N PRO A 519 63.22 37.33 -20.67
CA PRO A 519 63.17 36.16 -19.79
C PRO A 519 61.75 35.86 -19.27
N PHE A 520 61.41 34.58 -19.19
CA PHE A 520 60.20 34.06 -18.54
C PHE A 520 60.44 33.97 -17.03
N VAL A 521 59.57 34.55 -16.21
CA VAL A 521 59.73 34.52 -14.75
C VAL A 521 58.83 33.44 -14.18
N ILE A 522 59.40 32.27 -13.89
CA ILE A 522 58.66 31.11 -13.37
C ILE A 522 59.11 30.85 -11.94
N ASN A 523 58.16 30.84 -10.99
CA ASN A 523 58.44 30.70 -9.55
C ASN A 523 59.52 31.69 -9.03
N GLY A 524 59.56 32.90 -9.61
CA GLY A 524 60.53 33.95 -9.28
C GLY A 524 61.91 33.82 -9.94
N ASN A 525 62.16 32.77 -10.73
CA ASN A 525 63.42 32.57 -11.43
C ASN A 525 63.33 32.99 -12.91
N PRO A 526 64.25 33.84 -13.41
CA PRO A 526 64.29 34.19 -14.82
C PRO A 526 64.85 33.04 -15.67
N LEU A 527 64.07 32.60 -16.65
CA LEU A 527 64.39 31.54 -17.61
C LEU A 527 64.46 32.12 -19.02
N ARG A 528 65.51 31.79 -19.75
CA ARG A 528 65.60 32.08 -21.19
C ARG A 528 65.19 30.85 -21.97
N VAL A 529 64.11 30.99 -22.74
CA VAL A 529 63.54 29.93 -23.58
C VAL A 529 63.43 30.50 -24.99
N TYR A 530 63.85 29.71 -25.96
CA TYR A 530 63.77 30.05 -27.38
C TYR A 530 62.67 29.21 -28.03
N ALA A 531 62.22 29.61 -29.20
CA ALA A 531 61.24 28.85 -29.97
C ALA A 531 61.64 28.74 -31.43
N SER A 532 61.42 27.55 -31.97
CA SER A 532 61.51 27.29 -33.40
C SER A 532 60.17 27.60 -34.05
N ILE A 533 60.15 28.52 -35.02
CA ILE A 533 58.92 28.98 -35.68
C ILE A 533 58.92 28.64 -37.17
N GLY A 534 58.02 27.74 -37.57
CA GLY A 534 57.66 27.46 -38.95
C GLY A 534 56.55 28.40 -39.41
N ARG A 535 56.60 28.83 -40.67
CA ARG A 535 55.67 29.82 -41.21
C ARG A 535 55.23 29.40 -42.60
N VAL A 536 53.92 29.35 -42.82
CA VAL A 536 53.34 29.08 -44.14
C VAL A 536 52.12 29.96 -44.32
N ALA A 537 52.01 30.59 -45.49
CA ALA A 537 50.81 31.30 -45.91
C ALA A 537 50.26 30.61 -47.17
N ALA A 538 48.97 30.34 -47.18
CA ALA A 538 48.30 29.68 -48.30
C ALA A 538 46.94 30.30 -48.60
N GLY A 539 46.56 30.30 -49.88
CA GLY A 539 45.20 30.64 -50.32
C GLY A 539 44.23 29.46 -50.15
N GLY A 540 42.96 29.68 -50.47
CA GLY A 540 41.87 28.69 -50.27
C GLY A 540 41.89 27.43 -51.14
N THR A 541 43.01 27.10 -51.79
CA THR A 541 43.22 25.81 -52.49
C THR A 541 43.81 24.73 -51.61
N PHE A 542 44.31 25.09 -50.43
CA PHE A 542 44.87 24.16 -49.44
C PHE A 542 43.78 23.58 -48.54
N THR A 543 44.00 22.38 -48.03
CA THR A 543 43.24 21.86 -46.88
C THR A 543 43.90 22.27 -45.57
N ALA A 544 43.15 22.27 -44.47
CA ALA A 544 43.68 22.56 -43.13
C ALA A 544 44.88 21.65 -42.78
N ASP A 545 44.76 20.35 -43.07
CA ASP A 545 45.84 19.37 -42.81
C ASP A 545 47.09 19.63 -43.64
N GLN A 546 46.95 20.00 -44.92
CA GLN A 546 48.09 20.35 -45.79
C GLN A 546 48.82 21.59 -45.26
N LEU A 547 48.07 22.64 -44.92
CA LEU A 547 48.64 23.88 -44.40
C LEU A 547 49.36 23.66 -43.06
N LEU A 548 48.78 22.87 -42.15
CA LEU A 548 49.42 22.51 -40.90
C LEU A 548 50.68 21.65 -41.09
N SER A 549 50.62 20.67 -42.00
CA SER A 549 51.77 19.81 -42.29
C SER A 549 52.94 20.60 -42.87
N GLU A 550 52.70 21.54 -43.78
CA GLU A 550 53.76 22.38 -44.33
C GLU A 550 54.36 23.32 -43.26
N ALA A 551 53.52 23.83 -42.35
CA ALA A 551 53.97 24.68 -41.25
C ALA A 551 54.82 23.93 -40.23
N ASP A 552 54.43 22.69 -39.89
CA ASP A 552 55.22 21.79 -39.03
C ASP A 552 56.58 21.45 -39.69
N GLU A 553 56.59 21.08 -40.97
CA GLU A 553 57.84 20.85 -41.70
C GLU A 553 58.74 22.10 -41.74
N ALA A 554 58.15 23.29 -41.91
CA ALA A 554 58.88 24.55 -41.87
C ALA A 554 59.48 24.82 -40.48
N MET A 555 58.76 24.48 -39.41
CA MET A 555 59.23 24.60 -38.03
C MET A 555 60.40 23.63 -37.80
N TYR A 556 60.26 22.39 -38.24
CA TYR A 556 61.32 21.38 -38.10
C TYR A 556 62.59 21.77 -38.88
N ARG A 557 62.45 22.39 -40.06
CA ARG A 557 63.57 22.99 -40.80
C ARG A 557 64.23 24.13 -40.01
N ALA A 558 63.43 25.00 -39.38
CA ALA A 558 63.95 26.07 -38.53
C ALA A 558 64.74 25.50 -37.34
N LYS A 559 64.19 24.50 -36.64
CA LYS A 559 64.80 23.81 -35.50
C LYS A 559 66.14 23.17 -35.84
N ARG A 560 66.26 22.54 -37.01
CA ARG A 560 67.52 21.94 -37.51
C ARG A 560 68.58 22.96 -37.93
N SER A 561 68.16 24.14 -38.38
CA SER A 561 69.09 25.18 -38.87
C SER A 561 69.88 25.86 -37.75
N GLY A 562 69.50 25.62 -36.49
CA GLY A 562 70.34 25.87 -35.30
C GLY A 562 70.76 27.32 -35.11
N ARG A 563 70.05 28.29 -35.69
CA ARG A 563 70.30 29.72 -35.44
C ARG A 563 69.39 30.20 -34.32
N PRO A 564 69.88 30.27 -33.07
CA PRO A 564 69.28 31.18 -32.11
C PRO A 564 69.49 32.58 -32.66
N ARG A 565 68.41 33.31 -32.89
CA ARG A 565 68.46 34.77 -32.95
C ARG A 565 67.67 35.30 -31.77
#